data_AF-A0A9E9LBI9-F1
#
_entry.id   AF-A0A9E9LBI9-F1
#
_cell.length_a   1.000
_cell.length_b   1.000
_cell.length_c   1.000
_cell.angle_alpha   90.00
_cell.angle_beta   90.00
_cell.angle_gamma   90.00
#
_symmetry.space_group_name_H-M   'P 1'
#
loop_
_entity.id
_entity.type
_entity.pdbx_description
1 polymer ?
#
loop_
_entity_poly.entity_id
_entity_poly.type
_entity_poly.pdbx_seq_one_letter_code
_entity_poly.pdbx_strand_id
1 'polypeptide(L)'
;MKLIHFLMGLVTVLLLVACHQKKPLDEVEITQIAKEAYIYGFPVVELYRNMYIHAIDKDNSRFLASFNKLAWRAVSSPVRGCTKEIASDSREQTFRIGDTEKAQPESGMAYGSVWFDLRDEPYVLTVPATMAGRYFSIQFIDLFSEPFEYISNRRDGNSGGHFLIATSEWKGKNPSGMTRIITSSTSFVSGLFRIRIENQEDVGQMEKLIRQFRIIPLSRYNGTATGSPAGDIHYPEFSAEKTMTPEFFTYLNFLLQFCSISGDENAMMRRFARIGIEPGRPFDHLTMSEPEKRALIDGMAAGQAELKMLARSGVGKSVVFRETGEDTEKKIFLPGLYVRKKSFRRFIKGNPDAGIRNRGAECTRWT
;
A
#
# COMPACT_ATOMS: atom_id res chain seq x y z
N MET A 1 -45.33 -0.64 52.27
CA MET A 1 -43.85 -0.83 52.25
C MET A 1 -43.28 -1.32 50.91
N LYS A 2 -43.93 -2.22 50.16
CA LYS A 2 -43.36 -2.79 48.91
C LYS A 2 -43.22 -1.80 47.73
N LEU A 3 -44.10 -0.80 47.62
CA LEU A 3 -44.06 0.20 46.54
C LEU A 3 -42.89 1.21 46.69
N ILE A 4 -42.54 1.56 47.93
CA ILE A 4 -41.44 2.50 48.26
C ILE A 4 -40.07 1.86 47.94
N HIS A 5 -39.92 0.56 48.20
CA HIS A 5 -38.70 -0.18 47.86
C HIS A 5 -38.54 -0.35 46.34
N PHE A 6 -39.66 -0.47 45.60
CA PHE A 6 -39.64 -0.53 44.13
C PHE A 6 -39.29 0.82 43.49
N LEU A 7 -39.82 1.94 44.02
CA LEU A 7 -39.44 3.28 43.57
C LEU A 7 -37.99 3.63 43.92
N MET A 8 -37.48 3.26 45.10
CA MET A 8 -36.07 3.48 45.45
C MET A 8 -35.11 2.67 44.55
N GLY A 9 -35.47 1.44 44.20
CA GLY A 9 -34.70 0.61 43.26
C GLY A 9 -34.68 1.16 41.83
N LEU A 10 -35.80 1.71 41.36
CA LEU A 10 -35.88 2.32 40.03
C LEU A 10 -35.06 3.62 39.94
N VAL A 11 -35.05 4.43 41.02
CA VAL A 11 -34.24 5.66 41.11
C VAL A 11 -32.74 5.35 41.17
N THR A 12 -32.31 4.25 41.81
CA THR A 12 -30.90 3.83 41.81
C THR A 12 -30.44 3.29 40.45
N VAL A 13 -31.31 2.61 39.71
CA VAL A 13 -31.00 2.16 38.34
C VAL A 13 -30.98 3.34 37.35
N LEU A 14 -31.86 4.33 37.51
CA LEU A 14 -31.84 5.57 36.70
C LEU A 14 -30.63 6.47 36.99
N LEU A 15 -30.13 6.51 38.24
CA LEU A 15 -28.93 7.27 38.60
C LEU A 15 -27.62 6.62 38.10
N LEU A 16 -27.59 5.32 37.83
CA LEU A 16 -26.43 4.64 37.23
C LEU A 16 -26.36 4.80 35.70
N VAL A 17 -27.48 5.19 35.05
CA VAL A 17 -27.53 5.48 33.61
C VAL A 17 -27.22 6.96 33.31
N ALA A 18 -27.26 7.83 34.32
CA ALA A 18 -26.85 9.22 34.21
C ALA A 18 -25.31 9.36 34.30
N CYS A 19 -24.69 9.69 33.17
CA CYS A 19 -23.33 10.20 33.02
C CYS A 19 -22.15 9.21 33.18
N HIS A 20 -22.02 8.30 32.22
CA HIS A 20 -20.73 8.20 31.49
C HIS A 20 -20.80 9.09 30.24
N GLN A 21 -21.05 10.40 30.42
CA GLN A 21 -20.80 11.35 29.32
C GLN A 21 -19.29 11.35 29.08
N LYS A 22 -18.86 10.82 27.93
CA LYS A 22 -17.47 10.98 27.49
C LYS A 22 -17.15 12.48 27.57
N LYS A 23 -16.09 12.84 28.30
CA LYS A 23 -15.59 14.22 28.36
C LYS A 23 -15.51 14.76 26.92
N PRO A 24 -16.18 15.89 26.60
CA PRO A 24 -16.06 16.50 25.29
C PRO A 24 -14.58 16.79 25.02
N LEU A 25 -14.13 16.50 23.80
CA LEU A 25 -12.78 16.84 23.37
C LEU A 25 -12.63 18.36 23.37
N ASP A 26 -11.48 18.86 23.83
CA ASP A 26 -11.11 20.25 23.56
C ASP A 26 -10.43 20.37 22.17
N GLU A 27 -10.30 21.61 21.69
CA GLU A 27 -9.71 21.91 20.37
C GLU A 27 -8.25 21.44 20.25
N VAL A 28 -7.50 21.41 21.36
CA VAL A 28 -6.10 20.93 21.38
C VAL A 28 -6.07 19.41 21.18
N GLU A 29 -6.94 18.66 21.87
CA GLU A 29 -7.08 17.23 21.68
C GLU A 29 -7.51 16.90 20.24
N ILE A 30 -8.47 17.63 19.66
CA ILE A 30 -8.92 17.42 18.27
C ILE A 30 -7.78 17.65 17.29
N THR A 31 -7.08 18.78 17.43
CA THR A 31 -5.94 19.13 16.57
C THR A 31 -4.88 18.04 16.59
N GLN A 32 -4.54 17.53 17.78
CA GLN A 32 -3.53 16.48 17.91
C GLN A 32 -3.99 15.14 17.33
N ILE A 33 -5.24 14.74 17.58
CA ILE A 33 -5.79 13.50 17.02
C ILE A 33 -5.86 13.58 15.49
N ALA A 34 -6.32 14.70 14.94
CA ALA A 34 -6.41 14.94 13.50
C ALA A 34 -5.05 14.88 12.81
N LYS A 35 -4.03 15.52 13.42
CA LYS A 35 -2.64 15.46 12.95
C LYS A 35 -2.13 14.03 12.85
N GLU A 36 -2.23 13.28 13.94
CA GLU A 36 -1.75 11.89 14.01
C GLU A 36 -2.51 10.98 13.04
N ALA A 37 -3.83 11.15 12.93
CA ALA A 37 -4.66 10.38 12.04
C ALA A 37 -4.36 10.68 10.57
N TYR A 38 -4.09 11.94 10.22
CA TYR A 38 -3.65 12.32 8.88
C TYR A 38 -2.33 11.64 8.50
N ILE A 39 -1.32 11.72 9.38
CA ILE A 39 -0.01 11.08 9.15
C ILE A 39 -0.15 9.56 9.04
N TYR A 40 -0.96 8.94 9.91
CA TYR A 40 -1.23 7.51 9.87
C TYR A 40 -1.93 7.08 8.58
N GLY A 41 -2.96 7.83 8.17
CA GLY A 41 -3.78 7.50 7.01
C GLY A 41 -3.11 7.83 5.67
N PHE A 42 -2.12 8.72 5.66
CA PHE A 42 -1.50 9.21 4.43
C PHE A 42 -1.02 8.09 3.48
N PRO A 43 -0.20 7.10 3.93
CA PRO A 43 0.20 6.00 3.05
C PRO A 43 -0.97 5.15 2.56
N VAL A 44 -2.04 5.04 3.36
CA VAL A 44 -3.24 4.25 3.02
C VAL A 44 -4.03 4.93 1.90
N VAL A 45 -4.27 6.23 2.03
CA VAL A 45 -5.02 7.03 1.04
C VAL A 45 -4.20 7.22 -0.25
N GLU A 46 -2.88 7.39 -0.16
CA GLU A 46 -2.03 7.44 -1.36
C GLU A 46 -1.99 6.11 -2.11
N LEU A 47 -1.98 5.00 -1.38
CA LEU A 47 -2.06 3.69 -2.02
C LEU A 47 -3.46 3.43 -2.61
N TYR A 48 -4.52 3.96 -2.00
CA TYR A 48 -5.85 3.93 -2.58
C TYR A 48 -5.93 4.67 -3.92
N ARG A 49 -5.32 5.85 -4.04
CA ARG A 49 -5.17 6.52 -5.35
C ARG A 49 -4.62 5.57 -6.41
N ASN A 50 -3.59 4.81 -6.06
CA ASN A 50 -2.98 3.85 -6.96
C ASN A 50 -3.94 2.72 -7.36
N MET A 51 -4.60 2.13 -6.37
CA MET A 51 -5.58 1.06 -6.57
C MET A 51 -6.75 1.56 -7.43
N TYR A 52 -7.25 2.76 -7.15
CA TYR A 52 -8.34 3.39 -7.87
C TYR A 52 -8.01 3.54 -9.36
N ILE A 53 -6.89 4.20 -9.66
CA ILE A 53 -6.46 4.48 -11.03
C ILE A 53 -6.12 3.20 -11.80
N HIS A 54 -5.50 2.20 -11.15
CA HIS A 54 -4.97 1.04 -11.88
C HIS A 54 -5.92 -0.16 -11.94
N ALA A 55 -6.92 -0.26 -11.06
CA ALA A 55 -7.79 -1.43 -10.94
C ALA A 55 -9.30 -1.17 -10.84
N ILE A 56 -9.73 0.07 -10.53
CA ILE A 56 -11.14 0.41 -10.29
C ILE A 56 -11.69 1.26 -11.44
N ASP A 57 -11.06 2.40 -11.71
CA ASP A 57 -11.51 3.37 -12.71
C ASP A 57 -11.12 2.90 -14.13
N LYS A 58 -12.05 2.21 -14.79
CA LYS A 58 -11.86 1.63 -16.14
C LYS A 58 -11.75 2.70 -17.23
N ASP A 59 -12.25 3.90 -16.97
CA ASP A 59 -12.23 5.01 -17.93
C ASP A 59 -10.93 5.82 -17.80
N ASN A 60 -10.13 5.56 -16.76
CA ASN A 60 -8.82 6.17 -16.60
C ASN A 60 -7.83 5.71 -17.68
N SER A 61 -7.11 6.65 -18.28
CA SER A 61 -6.04 6.33 -19.25
C SER A 61 -4.89 5.50 -18.67
N ARG A 62 -4.79 5.45 -17.34
CA ARG A 62 -3.78 4.67 -16.62
C ARG A 62 -4.32 3.35 -16.06
N PHE A 63 -5.58 3.00 -16.31
CA PHE A 63 -6.13 1.70 -15.95
C PHE A 63 -5.26 0.57 -16.51
N LEU A 64 -4.96 -0.42 -15.68
CA LEU A 64 -4.09 -1.54 -16.06
C LEU A 64 -4.91 -2.82 -16.26
N ALA A 65 -5.61 -3.26 -15.22
CA ALA A 65 -6.52 -4.40 -15.27
C ALA A 65 -7.39 -4.44 -14.01
N SER A 66 -8.58 -5.04 -14.12
CA SER A 66 -9.42 -5.31 -12.94
C SER A 66 -8.75 -6.23 -11.93
N PHE A 67 -9.27 -6.26 -10.70
CA PHE A 67 -8.74 -7.09 -9.62
C PHE A 67 -8.49 -8.55 -10.03
N ASN A 68 -7.45 -9.14 -9.45
CA ASN A 68 -6.99 -10.51 -9.65
C ASN A 68 -6.57 -10.85 -11.09
N LYS A 69 -6.40 -9.83 -11.96
CA LYS A 69 -5.85 -9.99 -13.32
C LYS A 69 -4.45 -9.37 -13.40
N LEU A 70 -3.51 -10.17 -13.88
CA LEU A 70 -2.14 -9.71 -14.11
C LEU A 70 -2.07 -8.88 -15.39
N ALA A 71 -1.61 -7.63 -15.27
CA ALA A 71 -1.28 -6.77 -16.38
C ALA A 71 0.23 -6.74 -16.60
N TRP A 72 0.66 -6.81 -17.85
CA TRP A 72 2.06 -6.63 -18.25
C TRP A 72 2.19 -5.37 -19.09
N ARG A 73 3.26 -4.60 -18.88
CA ARG A 73 3.66 -3.56 -19.83
C ARG A 73 4.23 -4.20 -21.08
N ALA A 74 4.10 -3.51 -22.21
CA ALA A 74 4.72 -3.94 -23.47
C ALA A 74 6.23 -4.14 -23.29
N VAL A 75 6.70 -5.36 -23.55
CA VAL A 75 8.11 -5.75 -23.41
C VAL A 75 8.99 -5.02 -24.43
N SER A 76 8.42 -4.66 -25.58
CA SER A 76 9.06 -3.88 -26.66
C SER A 76 9.45 -2.45 -26.27
N SER A 77 9.05 -1.97 -25.09
CA SER A 77 9.53 -0.72 -24.49
C SER A 77 10.18 -1.01 -23.13
N PRO A 78 11.31 -1.74 -23.09
CA PRO A 78 11.96 -2.04 -21.83
C PRO A 78 12.44 -0.74 -21.17
N VAL A 79 12.22 -0.60 -19.86
CA VAL A 79 12.82 0.51 -19.12
C VAL A 79 14.30 0.20 -18.99
N ARG A 80 15.14 1.00 -19.66
CA ARG A 80 16.59 0.93 -19.50
C ARG A 80 16.93 1.30 -18.06
N GLY A 81 17.73 0.48 -17.39
CA GLY A 81 18.19 0.82 -16.05
C GLY A 81 19.01 2.11 -16.07
N CYS A 82 18.79 3.01 -15.11
CA CYS A 82 19.71 4.13 -14.89
C CYS A 82 21.04 3.59 -14.34
N THR A 83 21.97 3.22 -15.22
CA THR A 83 23.38 2.99 -14.87
C THR A 83 24.21 4.19 -15.31
N LYS A 84 23.98 5.33 -14.66
CA LYS A 84 25.05 6.31 -14.43
C LYS A 84 24.91 6.78 -13.00
N GLU A 85 25.81 6.29 -12.14
CA GLU A 85 26.30 7.12 -11.04
C GLU A 85 26.76 8.42 -11.67
N ILE A 86 25.91 9.44 -11.58
CA ILE A 86 26.35 10.82 -11.77
C ILE A 86 27.17 11.15 -10.53
N ALA A 87 28.44 10.72 -10.54
CA ALA A 87 29.48 11.50 -9.91
C ALA A 87 29.71 12.69 -10.85
N SER A 88 28.96 13.78 -10.65
CA SER A 88 29.33 15.08 -11.21
C SER A 88 29.33 16.09 -10.09
N ASP A 89 30.45 16.12 -9.39
CA ASP A 89 31.03 17.42 -9.09
C ASP A 89 31.43 18.06 -10.43
N SER A 90 31.20 19.36 -10.57
CA SER A 90 31.62 20.25 -11.68
C SER A 90 30.86 20.23 -13.03
N ARG A 91 30.18 21.37 -13.25
CA ARG A 91 30.15 22.28 -14.43
C ARG A 91 29.88 21.71 -15.83
N GLU A 92 28.82 22.28 -16.44
CA GLU A 92 28.62 22.55 -17.87
C GLU A 92 29.20 21.54 -18.87
N GLN A 93 28.35 20.68 -19.43
CA GLN A 93 28.60 20.14 -20.77
C GLN A 93 27.30 19.84 -21.52
N THR A 94 27.13 20.61 -22.59
CA THR A 94 26.10 20.52 -23.62
C THR A 94 26.19 19.17 -24.34
N PHE A 95 25.14 18.34 -24.26
CA PHE A 95 25.10 17.08 -25.02
C PHE A 95 24.70 17.35 -26.48
N ARG A 96 25.67 17.23 -27.39
CA ARG A 96 25.43 17.00 -28.82
C ARG A 96 25.07 15.54 -29.04
N ILE A 97 23.99 15.27 -29.79
CA ILE A 97 23.67 13.95 -30.31
C ILE A 97 24.55 13.71 -31.54
N GLY A 98 25.49 12.77 -31.44
CA GLY A 98 26.33 12.33 -32.54
C GLY A 98 27.21 11.16 -32.11
N ASP A 99 27.02 10.03 -32.78
CA ASP A 99 27.90 8.88 -32.94
C ASP A 99 28.38 8.11 -31.70
N THR A 100 27.90 6.88 -31.56
CA THR A 100 28.72 5.73 -31.13
C THR A 100 28.07 4.43 -31.61
N GLU A 101 28.58 3.92 -32.73
CA GLU A 101 28.50 2.51 -33.08
C GLU A 101 29.08 1.66 -31.94
N LYS A 102 28.39 0.56 -31.60
CA LYS A 102 28.67 -0.40 -30.50
C LYS A 102 28.40 0.08 -29.07
N ALA A 103 27.16 0.47 -28.78
CA ALA A 103 26.64 0.33 -27.43
C ALA A 103 26.43 -1.17 -27.12
N GLN A 104 27.00 -1.68 -26.01
CA GLN A 104 26.60 -2.98 -25.45
C GLN A 104 25.06 -3.02 -25.32
N PRO A 105 24.38 -4.17 -25.55
CA PRO A 105 22.93 -4.23 -25.38
C PRO A 105 22.61 -4.04 -23.89
N GLU A 106 22.19 -2.85 -23.51
CA GLU A 106 21.82 -2.54 -22.12
C GLU A 106 20.64 -3.44 -21.70
N SER A 107 20.83 -4.21 -20.63
CA SER A 107 19.80 -5.09 -20.07
C SER A 107 18.55 -4.29 -19.67
N GLY A 108 17.38 -4.79 -20.03
CA GLY A 108 16.08 -4.19 -19.74
C GLY A 108 15.35 -4.86 -18.58
N MET A 109 14.15 -4.36 -18.24
CA MET A 109 13.24 -5.01 -17.30
C MET A 109 11.82 -5.07 -17.88
N ALA A 110 11.20 -6.26 -17.83
CA ALA A 110 9.77 -6.43 -18.01
C ALA A 110 9.07 -6.14 -16.68
N TYR A 111 7.98 -5.38 -16.75
CA TYR A 111 7.18 -4.99 -15.59
C TYR A 111 5.75 -5.50 -15.71
N GLY A 112 5.27 -6.09 -14.64
CA GLY A 112 3.88 -6.48 -14.49
C GLY A 112 3.31 -6.01 -13.16
N SER A 113 1.99 -5.97 -13.07
CA SER A 113 1.29 -5.57 -11.87
C SER A 113 -0.05 -6.29 -11.76
N VAL A 114 -0.43 -6.59 -10.53
CA VAL A 114 -1.76 -7.07 -10.17
C VAL A 114 -2.21 -6.38 -8.89
N TRP A 115 -3.50 -6.08 -8.81
CA TRP A 115 -4.17 -5.82 -7.55
C TRP A 115 -4.97 -7.05 -7.18
N PHE A 116 -4.64 -7.68 -6.06
CA PHE A 116 -5.44 -8.78 -5.51
C PHE A 116 -6.61 -8.21 -4.71
N ASP A 117 -7.79 -8.77 -4.91
CA ASP A 117 -8.93 -8.69 -4.00
C ASP A 117 -9.12 -10.08 -3.39
N LEU A 118 -8.85 -10.19 -2.09
CA LEU A 118 -8.82 -11.44 -1.34
C LEU A 118 -10.07 -11.64 -0.47
N ARG A 119 -11.12 -10.82 -0.64
CA ARG A 119 -12.33 -10.88 0.19
C ARG A 119 -13.16 -12.15 -0.06
N ASP A 120 -13.24 -12.57 -1.33
CA ASP A 120 -14.00 -13.77 -1.72
C ASP A 120 -13.26 -15.03 -1.29
N GLU A 121 -11.99 -15.13 -1.69
CA GLU A 121 -11.13 -16.27 -1.44
C GLU A 121 -9.65 -15.96 -1.72
N PRO A 122 -8.71 -16.79 -1.24
CA PRO A 122 -7.31 -16.72 -1.64
C PRO A 122 -7.10 -16.96 -3.14
N TYR A 123 -5.97 -16.47 -3.66
CA TYR A 123 -5.55 -16.70 -5.03
C TYR A 123 -4.23 -17.45 -5.10
N VAL A 124 -4.14 -18.37 -6.06
CA VAL A 124 -2.90 -19.09 -6.39
C VAL A 124 -2.19 -18.37 -7.51
N LEU A 125 -1.01 -17.85 -7.21
CA LEU A 125 -0.05 -17.33 -8.18
C LEU A 125 0.90 -18.45 -8.61
N THR A 126 0.85 -18.81 -9.88
CA THR A 126 1.79 -19.75 -10.51
C THR A 126 2.91 -18.99 -11.19
N VAL A 127 4.13 -19.24 -10.74
CA VAL A 127 5.37 -18.74 -11.35
C VAL A 127 5.95 -19.86 -12.22
N PRO A 128 6.19 -19.63 -13.52
CA PRO A 128 6.69 -20.68 -14.40
C PRO A 128 8.11 -21.11 -14.02
N ALA A 129 8.37 -22.42 -14.10
CA ALA A 129 9.73 -22.92 -14.23
C ALA A 129 10.32 -22.41 -15.55
N THR A 130 11.65 -22.30 -15.69
CA THR A 130 12.38 -21.66 -16.82
C THR A 130 12.68 -20.16 -16.67
N MET A 131 12.92 -19.70 -15.44
CA MET A 131 13.61 -18.43 -15.22
C MET A 131 15.13 -18.65 -15.26
N ALA A 132 15.69 -19.09 -16.39
CA ALA A 132 17.08 -19.58 -16.60
C ALA A 132 18.21 -18.77 -15.90
N GLY A 133 18.37 -18.91 -14.58
CA GLY A 133 19.26 -18.08 -13.76
C GLY A 133 18.92 -16.58 -13.74
N ARG A 134 17.83 -16.17 -14.40
CA ARG A 134 17.45 -14.78 -14.63
C ARG A 134 16.96 -14.13 -13.35
N TYR A 135 17.29 -12.85 -13.18
CA TYR A 135 16.76 -12.06 -12.09
C TYR A 135 15.24 -11.85 -12.23
N PHE A 136 14.53 -12.10 -11.13
CA PHE A 136 13.15 -11.66 -10.99
C PHE A 136 12.79 -11.33 -9.55
N SER A 137 11.76 -10.50 -9.41
CA SER A 137 11.10 -10.26 -8.14
C SER A 137 9.61 -9.98 -8.34
N ILE A 138 8.82 -10.44 -7.38
CA ILE A 138 7.41 -10.11 -7.21
C ILE A 138 7.29 -9.53 -5.81
N GLN A 139 7.09 -8.22 -5.72
CA GLN A 139 6.96 -7.50 -4.46
C GLN A 139 5.48 -7.40 -4.09
N PHE A 140 5.13 -7.78 -2.86
CA PHE A 140 3.78 -7.65 -2.32
C PHE A 140 3.69 -6.50 -1.33
N ILE A 141 2.71 -5.61 -1.54
CA ILE A 141 2.47 -4.40 -0.75
C ILE A 141 1.02 -4.42 -0.28
N ASP A 142 0.80 -4.27 1.02
CA ASP A 142 -0.53 -4.22 1.63
C ASP A 142 -1.14 -2.80 1.58
N LEU A 143 -2.39 -2.61 2.00
CA LEU A 143 -3.04 -1.27 2.00
C LEU A 143 -2.36 -0.25 2.91
N PHE A 144 -1.48 -0.67 3.83
CA PHE A 144 -0.68 0.25 4.64
C PHE A 144 0.58 0.75 3.91
N SER A 145 0.71 0.44 2.62
CA SER A 145 1.90 0.72 1.84
C SER A 145 3.16 0.05 2.41
N GLU A 146 2.99 -1.07 3.14
CA GLU A 146 4.11 -1.87 3.64
C GLU A 146 4.43 -3.00 2.66
N PRO A 147 5.65 -3.03 2.07
CA PRO A 147 6.15 -4.22 1.44
C PRO A 147 6.35 -5.30 2.50
N PHE A 148 5.53 -6.34 2.45
CA PHE A 148 5.54 -7.40 3.46
C PHE A 148 6.10 -8.71 2.93
N GLU A 149 6.14 -8.90 1.61
CA GLU A 149 6.66 -10.13 1.01
C GLU A 149 7.32 -9.97 -0.36
N TYR A 150 8.21 -10.91 -0.70
CA TYR A 150 8.79 -11.10 -2.01
C TYR A 150 8.84 -12.58 -2.41
N ILE A 151 8.45 -12.85 -3.66
CA ILE A 151 8.90 -14.04 -4.40
C ILE A 151 10.06 -13.60 -5.30
N SER A 152 11.18 -14.28 -5.26
CA SER A 152 12.35 -13.91 -6.08
C SER A 152 13.30 -15.06 -6.32
N ASN A 153 14.12 -14.96 -7.36
CA ASN A 153 15.16 -15.97 -7.62
C ASN A 153 16.15 -16.11 -6.46
N ARG A 154 16.43 -15.01 -5.74
CA ARG A 154 17.36 -15.02 -4.61
C ARG A 154 16.85 -15.79 -3.40
N ARG A 155 15.54 -15.93 -3.25
CA ARG A 155 14.92 -16.59 -2.11
C ARG A 155 14.33 -17.95 -2.47
N ASP A 156 13.60 -18.00 -3.57
CA ASP A 156 12.78 -19.16 -3.96
C ASP A 156 13.42 -19.95 -5.12
N GLY A 157 14.57 -19.50 -5.63
CA GLY A 157 15.24 -20.10 -6.78
C GLY A 157 14.48 -19.87 -8.09
N ASN A 158 14.83 -20.65 -9.12
CA ASN A 158 14.30 -20.48 -10.48
C ASN A 158 13.41 -21.65 -10.96
N SER A 159 13.07 -22.57 -10.06
CA SER A 159 12.24 -23.74 -10.36
C SER A 159 10.75 -23.41 -10.56
N GLY A 160 10.35 -22.15 -10.34
CA GLY A 160 8.95 -21.75 -10.35
C GLY A 160 8.18 -22.34 -9.16
N GLY A 161 6.85 -22.37 -9.27
CA GLY A 161 6.00 -22.98 -8.26
C GLY A 161 4.65 -22.30 -8.08
N HIS A 162 3.92 -22.74 -7.06
CA HIS A 162 2.60 -22.23 -6.70
C HIS A 162 2.66 -21.50 -5.36
N PHE A 163 2.17 -20.28 -5.34
CA PHE A 163 2.18 -19.42 -4.16
C PHE A 163 0.75 -19.03 -3.83
N LEU A 164 0.31 -19.36 -2.62
CA LEU A 164 -1.01 -18.98 -2.15
C LEU A 164 -0.95 -17.58 -1.55
N ILE A 165 -1.75 -16.66 -2.08
CA ILE A 165 -1.92 -15.31 -1.55
C ILE A 165 -3.26 -15.25 -0.82
N ALA A 166 -3.24 -14.99 0.48
CA ALA A 166 -4.42 -15.00 1.35
C ALA A 166 -4.39 -13.83 2.33
N THR A 167 -5.52 -13.53 2.97
CA THR A 167 -5.53 -12.70 4.18
C THR A 167 -5.07 -13.53 5.37
N SER A 168 -4.58 -12.86 6.42
CA SER A 168 -4.18 -13.51 7.67
C SER A 168 -5.36 -14.08 8.46
N GLU A 169 -6.59 -13.62 8.20
CA GLU A 169 -7.79 -14.22 8.79
C GLU A 169 -8.24 -15.50 8.09
N TRP A 170 -7.78 -15.78 6.86
CA TRP A 170 -8.21 -16.97 6.14
C TRP A 170 -7.89 -18.26 6.92
N LYS A 171 -8.90 -19.11 7.13
CA LYS A 171 -8.83 -20.36 7.92
C LYS A 171 -8.98 -21.64 7.10
N GLY A 172 -8.92 -21.54 5.78
CA GLY A 172 -9.04 -22.71 4.92
C GLY A 172 -7.85 -23.66 5.04
N LYS A 173 -7.99 -24.86 4.45
CA LYS A 173 -6.91 -25.84 4.42
C LYS A 173 -5.88 -25.45 3.38
N ASN A 174 -4.61 -25.57 3.74
CA ASN A 174 -3.50 -25.37 2.80
C ASN A 174 -3.58 -26.42 1.68
N PRO A 175 -3.69 -26.00 0.42
CA PRO A 175 -3.68 -26.93 -0.70
C PRO A 175 -2.30 -27.59 -0.85
N SER A 176 -2.29 -28.86 -1.28
CA SER A 176 -1.06 -29.58 -1.59
C SER A 176 -0.31 -28.93 -2.76
N GLY A 177 1.02 -29.02 -2.76
CA GLY A 177 1.84 -28.52 -3.87
C GLY A 177 2.11 -27.01 -3.85
N MET A 178 1.73 -26.31 -2.78
CA MET A 178 2.16 -24.92 -2.58
C MET A 178 3.64 -24.86 -2.21
N THR A 179 4.38 -24.05 -2.95
CA THR A 179 5.75 -23.66 -2.59
C THR A 179 5.71 -22.87 -1.28
N ARG A 180 4.84 -21.86 -1.20
CA ARG A 180 4.70 -21.00 -0.01
C ARG A 180 3.28 -20.43 0.10
N ILE A 181 2.95 -20.01 1.31
CA ILE A 181 1.74 -19.25 1.62
C ILE A 181 2.17 -17.86 2.09
N ILE A 182 1.56 -16.85 1.49
CA ILE A 182 1.82 -15.43 1.72
C ILE A 182 0.52 -14.83 2.26
N THR A 183 0.56 -14.40 3.52
CA THR A 183 -0.61 -13.84 4.21
C THR A 183 -0.46 -12.33 4.39
N SER A 184 -1.50 -11.58 4.00
CA SER A 184 -1.60 -10.12 4.18
C SER A 184 -2.49 -9.76 5.37
N SER A 185 -2.19 -8.66 6.06
CA SER A 185 -3.10 -8.03 7.03
C SER A 185 -4.16 -7.15 6.38
N THR A 186 -4.29 -7.17 5.06
CA THR A 186 -5.29 -6.37 4.31
C THR A 186 -5.90 -7.21 3.21
N SER A 187 -7.18 -6.96 2.89
CA SER A 187 -7.90 -7.70 1.85
C SER A 187 -7.46 -7.33 0.43
N PHE A 188 -6.92 -6.13 0.23
CA PHE A 188 -6.34 -5.70 -1.03
C PHE A 188 -4.81 -5.72 -0.97
N VAL A 189 -4.16 -6.25 -1.99
CA VAL A 189 -2.69 -6.38 -2.07
C VAL A 189 -2.19 -6.01 -3.47
N SER A 190 -1.19 -5.16 -3.57
CA SER A 190 -0.48 -4.91 -4.83
C SER A 190 0.65 -5.92 -5.01
N GLY A 191 0.69 -6.59 -6.15
CA GLY A 191 1.80 -7.44 -6.59
C GLY A 191 2.55 -6.77 -7.75
N LEU A 192 3.82 -6.42 -7.55
CA LEU A 192 4.65 -5.76 -8.56
C LEU A 192 5.72 -6.72 -9.09
N PHE A 193 5.67 -7.02 -10.38
CA PHE A 193 6.54 -7.96 -11.06
C PHE A 193 7.67 -7.22 -11.76
N ARG A 194 8.89 -7.71 -11.59
CA ARG A 194 10.08 -7.25 -12.32
C ARG A 194 10.86 -8.46 -12.77
N ILE A 195 11.12 -8.56 -14.07
CA ILE A 195 11.89 -9.66 -14.66
C ILE A 195 12.94 -9.06 -15.58
N ARG A 196 14.21 -9.42 -15.39
CA ARG A 196 15.30 -8.91 -16.23
C ARG A 196 15.16 -9.41 -17.66
N ILE A 197 15.34 -8.54 -18.64
CA ILE A 197 15.52 -8.88 -20.05
C ILE A 197 17.02 -8.82 -20.31
N GLU A 198 17.61 -9.92 -20.74
CA GLU A 198 19.08 -10.03 -20.82
C GLU A 198 19.66 -9.20 -21.97
N ASN A 199 18.97 -9.19 -23.11
CA ASN A 199 19.35 -8.45 -24.32
C ASN A 199 18.15 -8.29 -25.26
N GLN A 200 18.37 -7.72 -26.45
CA GLN A 200 17.28 -7.45 -27.40
C GLN A 200 16.72 -8.75 -28.01
N GLU A 201 17.56 -9.77 -28.23
CA GLU A 201 17.17 -11.07 -28.78
C GLU A 201 16.24 -11.85 -27.84
N ASP A 202 16.33 -11.55 -26.55
CA ASP A 202 15.55 -12.17 -25.48
C ASP A 202 14.12 -11.63 -25.35
N VAL A 203 13.78 -10.51 -26.00
CA VAL A 203 12.44 -9.90 -25.93
C VAL A 203 11.34 -10.89 -26.33
N GLY A 204 11.53 -11.65 -27.41
CA GLY A 204 10.54 -12.64 -27.86
C GLY A 204 10.37 -13.82 -26.91
N GLN A 205 11.44 -14.21 -26.19
CA GLN A 205 11.36 -15.24 -25.15
C GLN A 205 10.67 -14.70 -23.90
N MET A 206 10.94 -13.44 -23.53
CA MET A 206 10.26 -12.76 -22.43
C MET A 206 8.75 -12.69 -22.65
N GLU A 207 8.30 -12.35 -23.86
CA GLU A 207 6.86 -12.31 -24.19
C GLU A 207 6.18 -13.67 -24.03
N LYS A 208 6.87 -14.77 -24.36
CA LYS A 208 6.37 -16.14 -24.12
C LYS A 208 6.38 -16.48 -22.64
N LEU A 209 7.40 -16.05 -21.89
CA LEU A 209 7.55 -16.32 -20.47
C LEU A 209 6.44 -15.64 -19.65
N ILE A 210 6.20 -14.34 -19.87
CA ILE A 210 5.21 -13.58 -19.08
C ILE A 210 3.78 -14.14 -19.22
N ARG A 211 3.46 -14.80 -20.34
CA ARG A 211 2.17 -15.46 -20.61
C ARG A 211 1.97 -16.75 -19.81
N GLN A 212 3.04 -17.30 -19.24
CA GLN A 212 2.95 -18.54 -18.45
C GLN A 212 2.62 -18.28 -16.99
N PHE A 213 2.74 -17.04 -16.51
CA PHE A 213 2.26 -16.66 -15.18
C PHE A 213 0.74 -16.81 -15.12
N ARG A 214 0.23 -17.39 -14.02
CA ARG A 214 -1.21 -17.55 -13.82
C ARG A 214 -1.61 -17.08 -12.44
N ILE A 215 -2.76 -16.42 -12.38
CA ILE A 215 -3.45 -16.07 -11.13
C ILE A 215 -4.85 -16.65 -11.24
N ILE A 216 -5.17 -17.61 -10.38
CA ILE A 216 -6.49 -18.24 -10.33
C ILE A 216 -6.99 -18.31 -8.88
N PRO A 217 -8.32 -18.24 -8.66
CA PRO A 217 -8.87 -18.44 -7.33
C PRO A 217 -8.54 -19.84 -6.79
N LEU A 218 -8.43 -19.97 -5.47
CA LEU A 218 -8.13 -21.23 -4.80
C LEU A 218 -9.15 -22.33 -5.11
N SER A 219 -10.44 -21.98 -5.17
CA SER A 219 -11.53 -22.87 -5.55
C SER A 219 -11.27 -23.53 -6.91
N ARG A 220 -10.89 -22.73 -7.91
CA ARG A 220 -10.51 -23.22 -9.24
C ARG A 220 -9.25 -24.09 -9.21
N TYR A 221 -8.25 -23.73 -8.40
CA TYR A 221 -7.04 -24.55 -8.26
C TYR A 221 -7.38 -25.93 -7.67
N ASN A 222 -8.26 -25.99 -6.67
CA ASN A 222 -8.68 -27.22 -6.02
C ASN A 222 -9.75 -28.02 -6.80
N GLY A 223 -10.31 -27.45 -7.87
CA GLY A 223 -11.46 -28.04 -8.56
C GLY A 223 -12.73 -28.09 -7.71
N THR A 224 -12.88 -27.18 -6.74
CA THR A 224 -14.05 -27.08 -5.86
C THR A 224 -14.97 -25.96 -6.31
N ALA A 225 -16.21 -25.97 -5.81
CA ALA A 225 -17.11 -24.83 -5.97
C ALA A 225 -16.50 -23.55 -5.39
N THR A 226 -16.73 -22.43 -6.06
CA THR A 226 -16.42 -21.10 -5.54
C THR A 226 -17.25 -20.84 -4.28
N GLY A 227 -16.64 -20.19 -3.29
CA GLY A 227 -17.34 -19.74 -2.09
C GLY A 227 -18.40 -18.68 -2.41
N SER A 228 -19.06 -18.17 -1.37
CA SER A 228 -19.91 -17.00 -1.55
C SER A 228 -19.05 -15.81 -1.98
N PRO A 229 -19.39 -15.11 -3.08
CA PRO A 229 -18.69 -13.89 -3.46
C PRO A 229 -18.87 -12.85 -2.36
N ALA A 230 -17.85 -12.01 -2.15
CA ALA A 230 -18.00 -10.84 -1.31
C ALA A 230 -18.99 -9.87 -1.98
N GLY A 231 -19.63 -9.06 -1.14
CA GLY A 231 -20.52 -8.00 -1.62
C GLY A 231 -19.78 -7.00 -2.52
N ASP A 232 -20.54 -6.42 -3.44
CA ASP A 232 -20.08 -5.30 -4.26
C ASP A 232 -19.60 -4.15 -3.38
N ILE A 233 -18.55 -3.46 -3.84
CA ILE A 233 -18.03 -2.27 -3.16
C ILE A 233 -18.39 -1.04 -3.97
N HIS A 234 -18.98 -0.06 -3.28
CA HIS A 234 -19.06 1.30 -3.78
C HIS A 234 -17.80 2.08 -3.39
N TYR A 235 -16.83 2.14 -4.30
CA TYR A 235 -15.57 2.83 -4.08
C TYR A 235 -15.76 4.36 -4.11
N PRO A 236 -15.35 5.12 -3.08
CA PRO A 236 -15.36 6.58 -3.15
C PRO A 236 -14.50 7.07 -4.31
N GLU A 237 -15.06 7.89 -5.19
CA GLU A 237 -14.30 8.48 -6.30
C GLU A 237 -13.06 9.22 -5.77
N PHE A 238 -11.89 8.86 -6.29
CA PHE A 238 -10.65 9.47 -5.84
C PHE A 238 -10.51 10.90 -6.37
N SER A 239 -10.23 11.84 -5.47
CA SER A 239 -9.85 13.22 -5.79
C SER A 239 -8.64 13.63 -4.96
N ALA A 240 -7.62 14.17 -5.64
CA ALA A 240 -6.42 14.71 -5.01
C ALA A 240 -6.70 15.99 -4.20
N GLU A 241 -7.76 16.72 -4.52
CA GLU A 241 -8.20 17.87 -3.73
C GLU A 241 -8.78 17.42 -2.38
N LYS A 242 -9.64 16.39 -2.41
CA LYS A 242 -10.27 15.82 -1.21
C LYS A 242 -9.26 15.19 -0.24
N THR A 243 -8.05 14.84 -0.67
CA THR A 243 -7.02 14.35 0.26
C THR A 243 -6.41 15.46 1.12
N MET A 244 -6.65 16.72 0.78
CA MET A 244 -6.14 17.90 1.49
C MET A 244 -7.18 18.52 2.45
N THR A 245 -8.40 17.99 2.45
CA THR A 245 -9.56 18.48 3.21
C THR A 245 -10.10 17.38 4.14
N PRO A 246 -11.03 17.66 5.08
CA PRO A 246 -11.58 16.65 6.00
C PRO A 246 -12.12 15.38 5.33
N GLU A 247 -12.52 15.44 4.06
CA GLU A 247 -12.90 14.31 3.20
C GLU A 247 -11.81 13.24 3.09
N PHE A 248 -10.55 13.56 3.38
CA PHE A 248 -9.47 12.59 3.55
C PHE A 248 -9.87 11.44 4.48
N PHE A 249 -10.56 11.75 5.58
CA PHE A 249 -10.97 10.76 6.56
C PHE A 249 -12.14 9.90 6.07
N THR A 250 -12.89 10.34 5.05
CA THR A 250 -13.85 9.48 4.34
C THR A 250 -13.13 8.34 3.63
N TYR A 251 -12.02 8.63 2.92
CA TYR A 251 -11.20 7.58 2.33
C TYR A 251 -10.57 6.68 3.39
N LEU A 252 -10.04 7.27 4.47
CA LEU A 252 -9.39 6.50 5.52
C LEU A 252 -10.36 5.53 6.20
N ASN A 253 -11.54 5.99 6.62
CA ASN A 253 -12.55 5.13 7.21
C ASN A 253 -12.98 4.02 6.25
N PHE A 254 -13.23 4.38 4.99
CA PHE A 254 -13.57 3.42 3.95
C PHE A 254 -12.49 2.35 3.79
N LEU A 255 -11.21 2.70 3.77
CA LEU A 255 -10.12 1.74 3.56
C LEU A 255 -9.85 0.86 4.77
N LEU A 256 -10.00 1.41 5.98
CA LEU A 256 -9.72 0.68 7.22
C LEU A 256 -10.65 -0.53 7.42
N GLN A 257 -11.82 -0.58 6.79
CA GLN A 257 -12.70 -1.75 6.86
C GLN A 257 -12.10 -3.00 6.18
N PHE A 258 -11.11 -2.81 5.31
CA PHE A 258 -10.41 -3.89 4.58
C PHE A 258 -9.05 -4.23 5.22
N CYS A 259 -8.81 -3.76 6.44
CA CYS A 259 -7.54 -3.90 7.14
C CYS A 259 -7.72 -4.61 8.49
N SER A 260 -6.90 -5.62 8.74
CA SER A 260 -6.70 -6.20 10.08
C SER A 260 -5.81 -5.27 10.90
N ILE A 261 -6.40 -4.54 11.85
CA ILE A 261 -5.64 -3.67 12.74
C ILE A 261 -4.97 -4.50 13.84
N SER A 262 -3.66 -4.28 14.02
CA SER A 262 -2.87 -4.96 15.04
C SER A 262 -3.36 -4.59 16.44
N GLY A 263 -3.35 -5.54 17.39
CA GLY A 263 -3.78 -5.28 18.77
C GLY A 263 -3.09 -4.08 19.42
N ASP A 264 -1.79 -3.90 19.15
CA ASP A 264 -0.99 -2.75 19.62
C ASP A 264 -1.47 -1.38 19.12
N GLU A 265 -2.28 -1.33 18.07
CA GLU A 265 -2.82 -0.10 17.46
C GLU A 265 -4.21 0.25 18.02
N ASN A 266 -4.82 -0.63 18.82
CA ASN A 266 -6.18 -0.44 19.33
C ASN A 266 -6.33 0.84 20.18
N ALA A 267 -5.32 1.21 20.95
CA ALA A 267 -5.36 2.44 21.75
C ALA A 267 -5.37 3.70 20.87
N MET A 268 -4.57 3.70 19.80
CA MET A 268 -4.54 4.77 18.81
C MET A 268 -5.86 4.85 18.05
N MET A 269 -6.41 3.71 17.59
CA MET A 269 -7.71 3.67 16.92
C MET A 269 -8.85 4.15 17.80
N ARG A 270 -8.85 3.80 19.10
CA ARG A 270 -9.85 4.36 20.05
C ARG A 270 -9.74 5.88 20.21
N ARG A 271 -8.54 6.45 20.08
CA ARG A 271 -8.35 7.91 20.09
C ARG A 271 -8.87 8.53 18.79
N PHE A 272 -8.54 7.96 17.64
CA PHE A 272 -9.03 8.41 16.33
C PHE A 272 -10.57 8.37 16.26
N ALA A 273 -11.19 7.33 16.81
CA ALA A 273 -12.63 7.21 16.88
C ALA A 273 -13.33 8.33 17.67
N ARG A 274 -12.61 9.06 18.56
CA ARG A 274 -13.21 10.22 19.27
C ARG A 274 -13.53 11.39 18.33
N ILE A 275 -12.90 11.48 17.15
CA ILE A 275 -13.19 12.49 16.12
C ILE A 275 -13.89 11.90 14.89
N GLY A 276 -14.46 10.70 14.99
CA GLY A 276 -15.23 10.07 13.91
C GLY A 276 -14.42 9.19 12.94
N ILE A 277 -13.14 8.91 13.24
CA ILE A 277 -12.30 8.05 12.40
C ILE A 277 -12.42 6.60 12.89
N GLU A 278 -13.17 5.78 12.15
CA GLU A 278 -13.51 4.40 12.50
C GLU A 278 -13.67 3.55 11.24
N PRO A 279 -13.17 2.29 11.22
CA PRO A 279 -13.30 1.41 10.06
C PRO A 279 -14.73 1.29 9.54
N GLY A 280 -14.94 1.60 8.26
CA GLY A 280 -16.21 1.46 7.54
C GLY A 280 -17.27 2.51 7.87
N ARG A 281 -17.04 3.42 8.83
CA ARG A 281 -18.02 4.45 9.18
C ARG A 281 -17.96 5.65 8.24
N PRO A 282 -19.11 6.23 7.85
CA PRO A 282 -19.12 7.54 7.22
C PRO A 282 -18.40 8.57 8.10
N PHE A 283 -17.59 9.41 7.48
CA PHE A 283 -16.95 10.54 8.15
C PHE A 283 -17.74 11.81 7.82
N ASP A 284 -18.41 12.37 8.83
CA ASP A 284 -19.26 13.55 8.67
C ASP A 284 -18.79 14.69 9.57
N HIS A 285 -17.84 15.48 9.03
CA HIS A 285 -17.34 16.67 9.70
C HIS A 285 -18.34 17.82 9.74
N LEU A 286 -19.47 17.75 9.01
CA LEU A 286 -20.47 18.82 9.02
C LEU A 286 -21.24 18.86 10.35
N THR A 287 -21.28 17.73 11.06
CA THR A 287 -21.88 17.61 12.40
C THR A 287 -21.05 18.24 13.51
N MET A 288 -19.78 18.56 13.25
CA MET A 288 -18.91 19.24 14.21
C MET A 288 -19.28 20.72 14.36
N SER A 289 -19.07 21.29 15.54
CA SER A 289 -19.14 22.74 15.73
C SER A 289 -18.01 23.46 14.98
N GLU A 290 -18.17 24.75 14.71
CA GLU A 290 -17.14 25.53 13.98
C GLU A 290 -15.75 25.53 14.65
N PRO A 291 -15.62 25.61 15.99
CA PRO A 291 -14.32 25.44 16.65
C PRO A 291 -13.71 24.05 16.43
N GLU A 292 -14.51 22.99 16.52
CA GLU A 292 -14.05 21.61 16.29
C GLU A 292 -13.60 21.38 14.84
N LYS A 293 -14.34 21.93 13.86
CA LYS A 293 -13.95 21.89 12.44
C LYS A 293 -12.63 22.60 12.21
N ARG A 294 -12.42 23.77 12.82
CA ARG A 294 -11.16 24.52 12.71
C ARG A 294 -10.01 23.72 13.29
N ALA A 295 -10.17 23.16 14.50
CA ALA A 295 -9.17 22.30 15.11
C ALA A 295 -8.84 21.06 14.25
N LEU A 296 -9.84 20.43 13.63
CA LEU A 296 -9.64 19.31 12.70
C LEU A 296 -8.77 19.73 11.50
N ILE A 297 -9.09 20.86 10.86
CA ILE A 297 -8.37 21.40 9.71
C ILE A 297 -6.93 21.79 10.09
N ASP A 298 -6.75 22.46 11.24
CA ASP A 298 -5.44 22.87 11.75
C ASP A 298 -4.55 21.64 12.03
N GLY A 299 -5.13 20.59 12.62
CA GLY A 299 -4.43 19.33 12.85
C GLY A 299 -4.01 18.65 11.55
N MET A 300 -4.90 18.60 10.55
CA MET A 300 -4.56 18.09 9.22
C MET A 300 -3.43 18.88 8.56
N ALA A 301 -3.50 20.22 8.59
CA ALA A 301 -2.46 21.09 8.05
C ALA A 301 -1.11 20.86 8.75
N ALA A 302 -1.12 20.68 10.08
CA ALA A 302 0.08 20.32 10.84
C ALA A 302 0.65 18.95 10.42
N GLY A 303 -0.21 17.95 10.19
CA GLY A 303 0.20 16.63 9.69
C GLY A 303 0.82 16.69 8.30
N GLN A 304 0.23 17.47 7.40
CA GLN A 304 0.76 17.72 6.06
C GLN A 304 2.12 18.42 6.09
N ALA A 305 2.27 19.46 6.93
CA ALA A 305 3.52 20.17 7.11
C ALA A 305 4.62 19.23 7.62
N GLU A 306 4.29 18.36 8.57
CA GLU A 306 5.23 17.38 9.11
C GLU A 306 5.68 16.35 8.06
N LEU A 307 4.75 15.80 7.28
CA LEU A 307 5.07 14.90 6.17
C LEU A 307 5.97 15.58 5.13
N LYS A 308 5.71 16.86 4.79
CA LYS A 308 6.56 17.64 3.89
C LYS A 308 7.97 17.85 4.46
N MET A 309 8.09 18.09 5.77
CA MET A 309 9.40 18.19 6.43
C MET A 309 10.14 16.86 6.41
N LEU A 310 9.47 15.76 6.75
CA LEU A 310 10.05 14.42 6.73
C LEU A 310 10.57 14.07 5.32
N ALA A 311 9.78 14.35 4.29
CA ALA A 311 10.17 14.13 2.89
C ALA A 311 11.44 14.91 2.49
N ARG A 312 11.61 16.15 2.98
CA ARG A 312 12.78 16.99 2.71
C ARG A 312 14.03 16.57 3.51
N SER A 313 13.84 16.09 4.74
CA SER A 313 14.93 15.76 5.67
C SER A 313 15.70 14.48 5.31
N GLY A 314 15.16 13.62 4.44
CA GLY A 314 15.78 12.34 4.07
C GLY A 314 15.88 11.32 5.21
N VAL A 315 15.26 11.59 6.37
CA VAL A 315 15.16 10.64 7.49
C VAL A 315 14.27 9.48 7.03
N GLY A 316 14.85 8.28 6.93
CA GLY A 316 14.17 7.10 6.37
C GLY A 316 14.49 6.83 4.90
N LYS A 317 15.76 6.93 4.47
CA LYS A 317 16.29 6.34 3.22
C LYS A 317 16.13 4.80 3.20
N SER A 318 14.90 4.34 3.16
CA SER A 318 14.53 3.04 2.63
C SER A 318 13.79 3.31 1.32
N VAL A 319 14.58 3.59 0.27
CA VAL A 319 14.21 3.75 -1.14
C VAL A 319 13.09 4.77 -1.39
N VAL A 320 13.47 6.04 -1.41
CA VAL A 320 12.73 7.10 -2.08
C VAL A 320 13.34 7.24 -3.47
N PHE A 321 12.64 6.81 -4.52
CA PHE A 321 12.97 7.26 -5.87
C PHE A 321 12.44 8.69 -6.00
N ARG A 322 13.37 9.62 -6.24
CA ARG A 322 13.18 11.08 -6.26
C ARG A 322 12.24 11.49 -7.40
N GLU A 323 11.27 12.36 -7.11
CA GLU A 323 10.68 13.23 -8.14
C GLU A 323 11.72 14.28 -8.52
N THR A 324 12.18 14.28 -9.76
CA THR A 324 12.76 15.47 -10.39
C THR A 324 11.67 16.09 -11.24
N GLY A 325 11.22 17.28 -10.85
CA GLY A 325 10.25 18.06 -11.59
C GLY A 325 10.77 18.56 -12.94
N GLU A 326 9.77 18.98 -13.71
CA GLU A 326 9.77 19.71 -14.98
C GLU A 326 9.97 18.94 -16.29
N ASP A 327 8.94 19.15 -17.11
CA ASP A 327 8.74 18.94 -18.54
C ASP A 327 8.68 17.53 -19.15
N THR A 328 7.52 17.36 -19.81
CA THR A 328 7.19 16.55 -20.99
C THR A 328 7.73 15.11 -21.08
N GLU A 329 6.80 14.16 -21.20
CA GLU A 329 7.05 12.76 -21.55
C GLU A 329 7.94 11.93 -20.60
N LYS A 330 7.53 11.74 -19.33
CA LYS A 330 8.07 10.64 -18.52
C LYS A 330 7.00 9.71 -17.96
N LYS A 331 6.88 8.60 -18.67
CA LYS A 331 6.12 7.37 -18.47
C LYS A 331 6.14 6.87 -17.00
N ILE A 332 4.96 6.93 -16.37
CA ILE A 332 4.42 6.03 -15.31
C ILE A 332 5.50 5.21 -14.58
N PHE A 333 6.17 5.84 -13.61
CA PHE A 333 6.97 5.18 -12.59
C PHE A 333 6.45 5.69 -11.25
N LEU A 334 5.96 4.81 -10.38
CA LEU A 334 5.26 5.12 -9.13
C LEU A 334 6.07 6.09 -8.24
N PRO A 335 5.81 7.40 -8.25
CA PRO A 335 6.40 8.33 -7.30
C PRO A 335 5.43 8.36 -6.12
N GLY A 336 5.80 7.67 -5.05
CA GLY A 336 5.04 7.64 -3.81
C GLY A 336 6.00 7.74 -2.65
N LEU A 337 5.73 8.68 -1.75
CA LEU A 337 6.41 8.77 -0.47
C LEU A 337 6.01 7.55 0.37
N TYR A 338 6.86 6.52 0.42
CA TYR A 338 6.63 5.33 1.25
C TYR A 338 6.97 5.64 2.71
N VAL A 339 6.05 6.27 3.45
CA VAL A 339 6.14 6.30 4.91
C VAL A 339 5.77 4.91 5.42
N ARG A 340 6.78 4.09 5.73
CA ARG A 340 6.55 2.74 6.25
C ARG A 340 5.77 2.80 7.56
N LYS A 341 4.73 1.97 7.70
CA LYS A 341 3.99 1.75 8.96
C LYS A 341 4.90 1.50 10.17
N LYS A 342 5.98 0.73 10.00
CA LYS A 342 7.02 0.51 11.04
C LYS A 342 7.79 1.78 11.44
N SER A 343 8.04 2.70 10.51
CA SER A 343 8.68 3.98 10.79
C SER A 343 7.75 4.89 11.59
N PHE A 344 6.45 4.88 11.26
CA PHE A 344 5.43 5.62 12.01
C PHE A 344 5.23 5.08 13.45
N ARG A 345 5.22 3.75 13.65
CA ARG A 345 5.14 3.14 14.99
C ARG A 345 6.30 3.53 15.92
N ARG A 346 7.48 3.78 15.36
CA ARG A 346 8.66 4.25 16.12
C ARG A 346 8.60 5.75 16.42
N PHE A 347 8.05 6.51 15.49
CA PHE A 347 7.80 7.94 15.64
C PHE A 347 6.82 8.25 16.79
N ILE A 348 5.67 7.57 16.85
CA ILE A 348 4.68 7.75 17.95
C ILE A 348 5.22 7.33 19.33
N LYS A 349 6.23 6.44 19.38
CA LYS A 349 6.87 6.02 20.63
C LYS A 349 8.01 6.94 21.10
N GLY A 350 8.24 8.09 20.44
CA GLY A 350 9.16 9.12 20.92
C GLY A 350 10.66 8.77 20.81
N ASN A 351 11.06 7.89 19.89
CA ASN A 351 12.47 7.51 19.73
C ASN A 351 12.98 7.72 18.28
N PRO A 352 13.49 8.91 17.95
CA PRO A 352 13.99 9.23 16.60
C PRO A 352 15.32 8.55 16.24
N ASP A 353 16.09 8.02 17.20
CA ASP A 353 17.49 7.58 17.00
C ASP A 353 17.77 6.08 17.20
N ALA A 354 16.76 5.23 17.44
CA ALA A 354 16.97 3.79 17.59
C ALA A 354 17.26 3.10 16.23
N GLY A 355 18.56 2.98 15.93
CA GLY A 355 19.15 2.48 14.70
C GLY A 355 18.55 1.21 14.11
N ILE A 356 18.27 1.28 12.80
CA ILE A 356 17.96 0.12 11.97
C ILE A 356 19.26 -0.54 11.57
N ARG A 357 19.55 -1.73 12.12
CA ARG A 357 20.54 -2.62 11.52
C ARG A 357 20.07 -2.99 10.12
N ASN A 358 20.79 -2.44 9.15
CA ASN A 358 20.70 -2.78 7.75
C ASN A 358 21.22 -4.22 7.60
N ARG A 359 20.33 -5.21 7.41
CA ARG A 359 20.70 -6.33 6.53
C ARG A 359 20.40 -5.89 5.11
N GLY A 360 21.14 -4.86 4.70
CA GLY A 360 21.21 -4.47 3.30
C GLY A 360 21.80 -5.65 2.56
N ALA A 361 21.22 -5.99 1.41
CA ALA A 361 22.01 -6.67 0.40
C ALA A 361 23.19 -5.75 0.15
N GLU A 362 24.36 -6.13 0.66
CA GLU A 362 25.63 -5.57 0.24
C GLU A 362 25.61 -5.64 -1.28
N CYS A 363 25.60 -4.47 -1.90
CA CYS A 363 25.96 -4.33 -3.29
C CYS A 363 27.49 -4.47 -3.31
N THR A 364 27.96 -5.69 -3.08
CA THR A 364 29.36 -6.04 -3.30
C THR A 364 29.56 -6.05 -4.80
N ARG A 365 30.13 -4.93 -5.24
CA ARG A 365 30.81 -4.66 -6.49
C ARG A 365 31.50 -5.92 -7.05
N TRP A 366 31.42 -6.03 -8.38
CA TRP A 366 32.40 -6.59 -9.32
C TRP A 366 32.01 -7.83 -10.15
N THR A 367 32.30 -7.65 -11.45
CA THR A 367 32.80 -8.59 -12.49
C THR A 367 32.06 -9.88 -12.74
#